data_AF-A0AAU5JPU8-F1
#
_entry.id   AF-A0AAU5JPU8-F1
#
_cell.length_a   1.000
_cell.length_b   1.000
_cell.length_c   1.000
_cell.angle_alpha   90.00
_cell.angle_beta   90.00
_cell.angle_gamma   90.00
#
_symmetry.space_group_name_H-M   'P 1'
#
loop_
_entity.id
_entity.type
_entity.pdbx_description
1 polymer ?
#
loop_
_entity_poly.entity_id
_entity_poly.type
_entity_poly.pdbx_seq_one_letter_code
_entity_poly.pdbx_strand_id
1 'polypeptide(L)'
;MAPANAAVVTADVPGIACDHWVSGTKASAVCRGTAREETYRVKAVCIAGNNTYTFVKYGPWKGVGLPDVSTVDCGARVLSVTVQFRV
;
A
#
# COMPACT_ATOMS: atom_id res chain seq x y z
N MET A 1 21.59 -4.96 12.97
CA MET A 1 21.00 -5.63 11.79
C MET A 1 19.77 -4.85 11.37
N ALA A 2 19.81 -4.12 10.26
CA ALA A 2 18.68 -3.32 9.78
C ALA A 2 17.56 -4.25 9.28
N PRO A 3 16.27 -4.00 9.59
CA PRO A 3 15.20 -4.80 9.03
C PRO A 3 15.12 -4.56 7.52
N ALA A 4 15.37 -5.62 6.74
CA ALA A 4 15.20 -5.71 5.29
C ALA A 4 14.05 -4.83 4.77
N ASN A 5 14.44 -3.93 3.87
CA ASN A 5 13.65 -2.86 3.28
C ASN A 5 12.39 -3.44 2.65
N ALA A 6 11.22 -2.86 2.97
CA ALA A 6 10.02 -3.19 2.25
C ALA A 6 10.22 -2.82 0.77
N ALA A 7 10.03 -3.78 -0.14
CA ALA A 7 10.10 -3.49 -1.57
C ALA A 7 8.84 -2.69 -1.95
N VAL A 8 9.06 -1.49 -2.47
CA VAL A 8 8.02 -0.61 -2.98
C VAL A 8 7.78 -0.94 -4.44
N VAL A 9 6.53 -1.24 -4.82
CA VAL A 9 6.16 -1.31 -6.25
C VAL A 9 4.99 -0.36 -6.49
N THR A 10 5.26 0.75 -7.16
CA THR A 10 4.24 1.66 -7.68
C THR A 10 3.72 1.12 -9.01
N ALA A 11 2.40 0.98 -9.12
CA ALA A 11 1.78 0.87 -10.44
C ALA A 11 1.75 2.29 -11.03
N ASP A 12 2.54 2.53 -12.09
CA ASP A 12 2.57 3.81 -12.78
C ASP A 12 1.29 3.96 -13.61
N VAL A 13 0.32 4.72 -13.08
CA VAL A 13 -0.86 5.15 -13.84
C VAL A 13 -0.60 6.57 -14.35
N PRO A 14 -0.67 6.82 -15.67
CA PRO A 14 -0.39 8.15 -16.22
C PRO A 14 -1.22 9.24 -15.55
N GLY A 15 -0.56 10.25 -14.99
CA GLY A 15 -1.24 11.39 -14.34
C GLY A 15 -1.66 11.15 -12.88
N ILE A 16 -1.27 10.04 -12.26
CA ILE A 16 -1.50 9.76 -10.84
C ILE A 16 -0.18 9.48 -10.13
N ALA A 17 0.13 10.30 -9.13
CA ALA A 17 1.27 10.11 -8.24
C ALA A 17 0.81 9.49 -6.93
N CYS A 18 1.46 8.43 -6.48
CA CYS A 18 1.16 7.78 -5.21
C CYS A 18 2.34 7.79 -4.26
N ASP A 19 2.12 8.35 -3.07
CA ASP A 19 3.00 8.17 -1.94
C ASP A 19 2.54 6.97 -1.13
N HIS A 20 3.46 6.15 -0.67
CA HIS A 20 3.16 5.02 0.21
C HIS A 20 4.29 4.87 1.22
N TRP A 21 3.96 4.32 2.38
CA TRP A 21 4.91 4.16 3.46
C TRP A 21 4.51 2.99 4.36
N VAL A 22 5.50 2.51 5.09
CA VAL A 22 5.35 1.46 6.10
C VAL A 22 5.69 2.05 7.46
N SER A 23 4.81 1.84 8.43
CA SER A 23 5.04 2.22 9.83
C SER A 23 4.76 1.01 10.72
N GLY A 24 5.83 0.31 11.12
CA GLY A 24 5.73 -0.93 11.89
C GLY A 24 4.97 -2.04 11.15
N THR A 25 3.79 -2.39 11.63
CA THR A 25 2.89 -3.39 11.03
C THR A 25 1.90 -2.81 10.03
N LYS A 26 1.91 -1.49 9.84
CA LYS A 26 0.95 -0.78 8.99
C LYS A 26 1.56 -0.40 7.66
N ALA A 27 0.79 -0.57 6.59
CA ALA A 27 1.10 -0.07 5.26
C ALA A 27 0.03 0.94 4.86
N SER A 28 0.46 2.06 4.32
CA SER A 28 -0.40 3.18 3.94
C SER A 28 -0.03 3.69 2.55
N ALA A 29 -1.02 4.20 1.83
CA ALA A 29 -0.84 4.87 0.56
C ALA A 29 -1.82 6.03 0.39
N VAL A 30 -1.37 7.08 -0.28
CA VAL A 30 -2.19 8.20 -0.78
C VAL A 30 -1.86 8.45 -2.24
N CYS A 31 -2.89 8.55 -3.08
CA CYS A 31 -2.72 8.84 -4.50
C CYS A 31 -3.38 10.16 -4.88
N ARG A 32 -2.64 11.00 -5.59
CA ARG A 32 -3.01 12.35 -6.02
C ARG A 32 -2.94 12.41 -7.54
N GLY A 33 -3.96 12.98 -8.17
CA GLY A 33 -4.05 13.07 -9.63
C GLY A 33 -5.37 13.67 -10.11
N THR A 34 -5.52 13.82 -11.43
CA THR A 34 -6.71 14.38 -12.08
C THR A 34 -7.72 13.31 -12.52
N ALA A 35 -7.42 12.03 -12.35
CA ALA A 35 -8.32 10.92 -12.65
C ALA A 35 -9.46 10.83 -11.62
N ARG A 36 -10.53 11.60 -11.83
CA ARG A 36 -11.64 11.79 -10.88
C ARG A 36 -12.55 10.57 -10.67
N GLU A 37 -12.39 9.51 -11.44
CA GLU A 37 -13.19 8.28 -11.34
C GLU A 37 -12.38 7.08 -10.84
N GLU A 38 -11.05 7.21 -10.74
CA GLU A 38 -10.22 6.13 -10.27
C GLU A 38 -10.23 6.05 -8.75
N THR A 39 -10.34 4.83 -8.23
CA THR A 39 -10.12 4.54 -6.83
C THR A 39 -8.90 3.66 -6.67
N TYR A 40 -8.20 3.82 -5.56
CA TYR A 40 -6.99 3.09 -5.24
C TYR A 40 -7.11 2.42 -3.88
N ARG A 41 -6.36 1.35 -3.66
CA ARG A 41 -6.16 0.76 -2.34
C ARG A 41 -4.72 0.30 -2.16
N VAL A 42 -4.26 0.31 -0.91
CA VAL A 42 -2.99 -0.31 -0.58
C VAL A 42 -3.12 -1.83 -0.57
N LYS A 43 -2.15 -2.52 -1.16
CA LYS A 43 -1.94 -3.97 -1.09
C LYS A 43 -0.63 -4.20 -0.36
N ALA A 44 -0.70 -4.81 0.82
CA ALA A 44 0.45 -5.13 1.63
C ALA A 44 0.72 -6.63 1.61
N VAL A 45 1.98 -7.02 1.35
CA VAL A 45 2.45 -8.37 1.63
C VAL A 45 3.04 -8.36 3.02
N CYS A 46 2.49 -9.19 3.90
CA CYS A 46 2.85 -9.31 5.30
C CYS A 46 3.60 -10.62 5.53
N ILE A 47 4.48 -10.65 6.54
CA ILE A 47 5.24 -11.83 6.93
C ILE A 47 5.09 -12.08 8.43
N ALA A 48 4.67 -13.29 8.80
CA ALA A 48 4.43 -13.70 10.19
C ALA A 48 5.23 -14.95 10.57
N GLY A 49 5.23 -15.25 11.89
CA GLY A 49 5.93 -16.42 12.43
C GLY A 49 7.44 -16.38 12.24
N ASN A 50 8.09 -15.22 12.31
CA ASN A 50 9.54 -15.09 12.06
C ASN A 50 9.96 -15.59 10.66
N ASN A 51 9.23 -15.18 9.62
CA ASN A 51 9.44 -15.53 8.21
C ASN A 51 8.95 -16.92 7.78
N THR A 52 8.04 -17.56 8.53
CA THR A 52 7.48 -18.87 8.15
C THR A 52 6.46 -18.80 7.03
N TYR A 53 5.62 -17.75 6.98
CA TYR A 53 4.62 -17.61 5.93
C TYR A 53 4.32 -16.15 5.58
N THR A 54 3.97 -15.93 4.32
CA THR A 54 3.53 -14.64 3.78
C THR A 54 2.04 -14.64 3.49
N PHE A 55 1.38 -13.52 3.73
CA PHE A 55 -0.03 -13.32 3.38
C PHE A 55 -0.25 -11.91 2.84
N VAL A 56 -1.35 -11.70 2.13
CA VAL A 56 -1.68 -10.40 1.53
C VAL A 56 -2.87 -9.80 2.27
N LYS A 57 -2.77 -8.52 2.63
CA LYS A 57 -3.93 -7.72 3.09
C LYS A 57 -4.14 -6.51 2.20
N TYR A 58 -5.39 -6.07 2.15
CA TYR A 58 -5.83 -4.94 1.35
C TYR A 58 -6.43 -3.88 2.26
N GLY A 59 -6.08 -2.63 2.01
CA GLY A 59 -6.75 -1.49 2.62
C GLY A 59 -8.09 -1.19 1.96
N PRO A 60 -8.83 -0.20 2.49
CA PRO A 60 -10.06 0.27 1.88
C PRO A 60 -9.76 0.97 0.54
N TRP A 61 -10.73 0.91 -0.37
CA TRP A 61 -10.69 1.72 -1.58
C TRP A 61 -10.92 3.19 -1.24
N LYS A 62 -10.11 4.07 -1.82
CA LYS A 62 -10.16 5.53 -1.67
C LYS A 62 -10.14 6.19 -3.04
N GLY A 63 -10.79 7.35 -3.19
CA GLY A 63 -10.77 8.11 -4.44
C GLY A 63 -9.43 8.80 -4.66
N VAL A 64 -8.93 8.77 -5.89
CA VAL A 64 -7.72 9.51 -6.28
C VAL A 64 -7.98 11.01 -6.18
N GLY A 65 -7.00 11.76 -5.63
CA GLY A 65 -7.11 13.22 -5.47
C GLY A 65 -7.90 13.67 -4.23
N LEU A 66 -8.48 12.75 -3.47
CA LEU A 66 -9.02 13.03 -2.14
C LEU A 66 -7.88 13.03 -1.11
N PRO A 67 -7.99 13.81 -0.01
CA PRO A 67 -7.00 13.81 1.08
C PRO A 67 -7.01 12.52 1.92
N ASP A 68 -7.85 11.54 1.56
CA ASP A 68 -7.96 10.25 2.20
C ASP A 68 -6.72 9.38 1.99
N VAL A 69 -6.41 8.55 2.98
CA VAL A 69 -5.32 7.56 2.92
C VAL A 69 -5.90 6.15 2.98
N SER A 70 -5.46 5.27 2.07
CA SER A 70 -5.74 3.83 2.18
C SER A 70 -4.72 3.20 3.12
N THR A 71 -5.17 2.64 4.25
CA THR A 71 -4.29 2.04 5.26
C THR A 71 -4.73 0.62 5.59
N VAL A 72 -3.76 -0.26 5.82
CA VAL A 72 -3.99 -1.64 6.26
C VAL A 72 -3.01 -2.03 7.36
N ASP A 73 -3.49 -2.79 8.34
CA ASP A 73 -2.66 -3.36 9.41
C ASP A 73 -2.43 -4.85 9.18
N CYS A 74 -1.16 -5.21 8.99
CA CYS A 74 -0.73 -6.59 8.86
C CYS A 74 -0.94 -7.39 10.15
N GLY A 75 -0.87 -6.76 11.32
CA GLY A 75 -0.69 -7.44 12.62
C GLY A 75 0.65 -8.19 12.72
N ALA A 76 1.52 -7.97 11.73
CA ALA A 76 2.80 -8.62 11.51
C ALA A 76 3.69 -7.67 10.70
N ARG A 77 4.92 -8.06 10.40
CA ARG A 77 5.84 -7.21 9.64
C ARG A 77 5.37 -7.06 8.19
N VAL A 78 5.44 -5.84 7.65
CA VAL A 78 5.19 -5.59 6.22
C VAL A 78 6.47 -5.91 5.44
N LEU A 79 6.34 -6.75 4.40
CA LEU A 79 7.42 -7.14 3.50
C LEU A 79 7.45 -6.29 2.22
N SER A 80 6.29 -5.94 1.68
CA SER A 80 6.18 -5.04 0.54
C SER A 80 4.84 -4.30 0.57
N VAL A 81 4.84 -3.12 -0.03
CA VAL A 81 3.66 -2.29 -0.19
C VAL A 81 3.53 -1.91 -1.66
N THR A 82 2.33 -2.14 -2.20
CA THR A 82 1.99 -1.77 -3.57
C THR A 82 0.62 -1.10 -3.59
N VAL A 83 0.35 -0.34 -4.65
CA VAL A 83 -0.95 0.29 -4.86
C VAL A 83 -1.69 -0.45 -5.96
N GLN A 84 -2.96 -0.75 -5.73
CA GLN A 84 -3.87 -1.29 -6.72
C GLN A 84 -4.91 -0.24 -7.09
N PHE A 85 -5.12 -0.04 -8.38
CA PHE A 85 -6.14 0.84 -8.93
C PHE A 85 -7.36 0.04 -9.41
N ARG A 86 -8.53 0.69 -9.40
CA ARG A 86 -9.73 0.29 -10.11
C ARG A 86 -10.41 1.55 -10.65
N VAL A 87 -11.02 1.41 -11.82
CA VAL A 87 -11.93 2.39 -12.43
C VAL A 87 -13.36 2.00 -12.07
#